data_AF-A0AAU0ZRB4-F1
#
_entry.id   AF-A0AAU0ZRB4-F1
#
_cell.length_a   1.000
_cell.length_b   1.000
_cell.length_c   1.000
_cell.angle_alpha   90.00
_cell.angle_beta   90.00
_cell.angle_gamma   90.00
#
_symmetry.space_group_name_H-M   'P 1'
#
loop_
_entity.id
_entity.type
_entity.pdbx_description
1 polymer ?
#
loop_
_entity_poly.entity_id
_entity_poly.type
_entity_poly.pdbx_seq_one_letter_code
_entity_poly.pdbx_strand_id
1 'polypeptide(L)'
;MTSIAERAQAAAVYIRHHTALSPHGQYQGREHARTAVRLASALGLPLDQITTTGDHLRRRTTIGEPILATATCPESGDTYTFLARFPLYDEDAFELLGPCPECAAPVPLAEVRHLADLGTHLTRTLTREDCDRQNALPPTFDDDPAHTDTCRFGPCT
;
A
#
# COMPACT_ATOMS: atom_id res chain seq x y z
N MET A 1 -13.50 9.65 -23.10
CA MET A 1 -13.16 8.31 -22.57
C MET A 1 -11.87 7.88 -23.22
N THR A 2 -10.84 7.57 -22.43
CA THR A 2 -9.61 6.97 -22.96
C THR A 2 -9.83 5.49 -23.25
N SER A 3 -9.33 5.03 -24.38
CA SER A 3 -9.38 3.62 -24.78
C SER A 3 -8.49 2.75 -23.90
N ILE A 4 -8.75 1.45 -23.87
CA ILE A 4 -7.89 0.46 -23.18
C ILE A 4 -6.46 0.52 -23.75
N ALA A 5 -6.32 0.71 -25.06
CA ALA A 5 -5.01 0.81 -25.72
C ALA A 5 -4.21 2.03 -25.24
N GLU A 6 -4.85 3.19 -25.11
CA GLU A 6 -4.21 4.41 -24.59
C GLU A 6 -3.77 4.24 -23.13
N ARG A 7 -4.64 3.65 -22.29
CA ARG A 7 -4.30 3.37 -20.88
C ARG A 7 -3.13 2.39 -20.76
N ALA A 8 -3.13 1.32 -21.54
CA ALA A 8 -2.06 0.34 -21.56
C ALA A 8 -0.73 0.95 -22.05
N GLN A 9 -0.77 1.77 -23.10
CA GLN A 9 0.42 2.46 -23.59
C GLN A 9 0.95 3.47 -22.56
N ALA A 10 0.08 4.23 -21.90
CA ALA A 10 0.47 5.17 -20.85
C ALA A 10 1.17 4.45 -19.69
N ALA A 11 0.64 3.32 -19.23
CA ALA A 11 1.28 2.48 -18.21
C ALA A 11 2.67 1.98 -18.65
N ALA A 12 2.80 1.50 -19.89
CA ALA A 12 4.07 1.02 -20.42
C ALA A 12 5.12 2.14 -20.54
N VAL A 13 4.71 3.35 -20.97
CA VAL A 13 5.56 4.54 -21.02
C VAL A 13 5.99 4.94 -19.60
N TYR A 14 5.04 4.96 -18.65
CA TYR A 14 5.30 5.32 -17.26
C TYR A 14 6.37 4.43 -16.64
N ILE A 15 6.24 3.10 -16.77
CA ILE A 15 7.22 2.14 -16.25
C ILE A 15 8.59 2.37 -16.86
N ARG A 16 8.69 2.49 -18.19
CA ARG A 16 9.98 2.73 -18.86
C ARG A 16 10.64 4.03 -18.38
N HIS A 17 9.87 5.11 -18.29
CA HIS A 17 10.37 6.42 -17.90
C HIS A 17 10.85 6.44 -16.45
N HIS A 18 10.04 5.95 -15.51
CA HIS A 18 10.38 5.95 -14.08
C HIS A 18 11.50 4.96 -13.75
N THR A 19 11.60 3.85 -14.47
CA THR A 19 12.75 2.93 -14.38
C THR A 19 14.05 3.62 -14.80
N ALA A 20 14.02 4.41 -15.88
CA ALA A 20 15.21 5.06 -16.43
C ALA A 20 15.69 6.26 -15.58
N LEU A 21 14.78 6.97 -14.93
CA LEU A 21 15.09 8.20 -14.17
C LEU A 21 15.19 7.98 -12.65
N SER A 22 14.96 6.76 -12.17
CA SER A 22 14.93 6.52 -10.72
C SER A 22 16.28 6.82 -10.05
N PRO A 23 16.29 7.65 -8.98
CA PRO A 23 17.49 7.89 -8.18
C PRO A 23 17.92 6.66 -7.37
N HIS A 24 17.05 5.65 -7.28
CA HIS A 24 17.25 4.40 -6.54
C HIS A 24 17.82 3.27 -7.42
N GLY A 25 18.18 3.57 -8.67
CA GLY A 25 18.63 2.60 -9.65
C GLY A 25 17.49 1.88 -10.38
N GLN A 26 17.82 1.20 -11.47
CA GLN A 26 16.83 0.66 -12.41
C GLN A 26 15.91 -0.39 -11.78
N TYR A 27 16.46 -1.29 -10.95
CA TYR A 27 15.65 -2.34 -10.32
C TYR A 27 14.59 -1.74 -9.39
N GLN A 28 15.00 -0.86 -8.47
CA GLN A 28 14.07 -0.23 -7.52
C GLN A 28 13.09 0.71 -8.23
N GLY A 29 13.56 1.48 -9.22
CA GLY A 29 12.69 2.32 -10.06
C GLY A 29 11.58 1.55 -10.77
N ARG A 30 11.88 0.33 -11.22
CA ARG A 30 10.90 -0.56 -11.86
C ARG A 30 9.85 -1.05 -10.88
N GLU A 31 10.23 -1.44 -9.67
CA GLU A 31 9.29 -1.93 -8.65
C GLU A 31 8.34 -0.83 -8.17
N HIS A 32 8.86 0.39 -7.98
CA HIS A 32 8.04 1.58 -7.69
C HIS A 32 7.04 1.87 -8.81
N ALA A 33 7.50 1.86 -10.06
CA ALA A 33 6.62 2.17 -11.19
C ALA A 33 5.55 1.09 -11.41
N ARG A 34 5.90 -0.20 -11.21
CA ARG A 34 4.94 -1.31 -11.25
C ARG A 34 3.91 -1.21 -10.14
N THR A 35 4.35 -0.91 -8.93
CA THR A 35 3.48 -0.67 -7.77
C THR A 35 2.45 0.42 -8.07
N ALA A 36 2.90 1.57 -8.59
CA ALA A 36 2.02 2.67 -8.96
C ALA A 36 0.99 2.27 -10.03
N VAL A 37 1.42 1.60 -11.08
CA VAL A 37 0.53 1.13 -12.17
C VAL A 37 -0.50 0.12 -11.67
N ARG A 38 -0.08 -0.82 -10.82
CA ARG A 38 -0.98 -1.83 -10.26
C ARG A 38 -2.01 -1.19 -9.34
N LEU A 39 -1.60 -0.29 -8.45
CA LEU A 39 -2.52 0.40 -7.54
C LEU A 39 -3.50 1.32 -8.29
N ALA A 40 -3.02 2.10 -9.26
CA ALA A 40 -3.87 2.92 -10.12
C ALA A 40 -4.95 2.07 -10.81
N SER A 41 -4.56 0.90 -11.33
CA SER A 41 -5.50 -0.02 -11.98
C SER A 41 -6.49 -0.63 -11.00
N ALA A 42 -6.05 -1.03 -9.80
CA ALA A 42 -6.89 -1.62 -8.75
C ALA A 42 -7.95 -0.63 -8.22
N LEU A 43 -7.60 0.66 -8.11
CA LEU A 43 -8.48 1.71 -7.59
C LEU A 43 -9.25 2.46 -8.69
N GLY A 44 -8.92 2.24 -9.97
CA GLY A 44 -9.51 3.00 -11.07
C GLY A 44 -9.08 4.47 -11.12
N LEU A 45 -7.92 4.79 -10.53
CA LEU A 45 -7.37 6.15 -10.46
C LEU A 45 -6.39 6.43 -11.62
N PRO A 46 -6.21 7.69 -12.03
CA PRO A 46 -5.14 8.05 -12.93
C PRO A 46 -3.77 8.00 -12.22
N LEU A 47 -2.71 7.73 -12.99
CA LEU A 47 -1.35 7.51 -12.44
C LEU A 47 -0.77 8.74 -11.73
N ASP A 48 -1.21 9.94 -12.09
CA ASP A 48 -0.79 11.19 -11.45
C ASP A 48 -1.37 11.37 -10.04
N GLN A 49 -2.34 10.52 -9.65
CA GLN A 49 -2.89 10.45 -8.29
C GLN A 49 -2.19 9.40 -7.42
N ILE A 50 -1.20 8.68 -7.97
CA ILE A 50 -0.43 7.69 -7.22
C ILE A 50 1.01 8.17 -7.07
N THR A 51 1.47 8.21 -5.83
CA THR A 51 2.89 8.44 -5.49
C THR A 51 3.46 7.22 -4.79
N THR A 52 4.77 6.99 -4.90
CA THR A 52 5.43 5.85 -4.24
C THR A 52 6.72 6.28 -3.57
N THR A 53 7.02 5.68 -2.41
CA THR A 53 8.25 5.91 -1.64
C THR A 53 8.71 4.60 -1.02
N GLY A 54 10.00 4.50 -0.67
CA GLY A 54 10.49 3.35 0.09
C GLY A 54 9.96 3.40 1.52
N ASP A 55 9.71 2.24 2.12
CA ASP A 55 9.35 2.11 3.53
C ASP A 55 10.60 1.86 4.37
N HIS A 56 11.20 2.92 4.91
CA HIS A 56 12.39 2.81 5.76
C HIS A 56 12.14 2.11 7.10
N LEU A 57 10.90 2.10 7.59
CA LEU A 57 10.52 1.48 8.85
C LEU A 57 10.51 -0.04 8.70
N ARG A 58 9.71 -0.54 7.74
CA ARG A 58 9.53 -1.98 7.50
C ARG A 58 10.69 -2.63 6.76
N ARG A 59 11.56 -1.83 6.13
CA ARG A 59 12.81 -2.31 5.53
C ARG A 59 13.75 -3.02 6.52
N ARG A 60 13.63 -2.76 7.83
CA ARG A 60 14.46 -3.42 8.85
C ARG A 60 14.02 -4.85 9.15
N THR A 61 12.75 -5.17 8.90
CA THR A 61 12.12 -6.46 9.25
C THR A 61 11.74 -7.28 8.02
N THR A 62 11.74 -6.68 6.82
CA THR A 62 11.38 -7.34 5.56
C THR A 62 12.61 -7.46 4.65
N ILE A 63 12.80 -8.64 4.04
CA ILE A 63 13.82 -8.82 2.99
C ILE A 63 13.44 -7.94 1.79
N GLY A 64 14.37 -7.14 1.27
CA GLY A 64 14.12 -6.22 0.14
C GLY A 64 13.72 -4.80 0.60
N GLU A 65 13.17 -4.01 -0.33
CA GLU A 65 12.66 -2.67 -0.02
C GLU A 65 11.14 -2.67 -0.15
N PRO A 66 10.40 -2.70 0.98
CA PRO A 66 8.95 -2.51 0.95
C PRO A 66 8.63 -1.12 0.39
N ILE A 67 7.53 -1.02 -0.36
CA ILE A 67 7.12 0.21 -1.04
C ILE A 67 5.82 0.70 -0.42
N LEU A 68 5.81 1.97 -0.02
CA LEU A 68 4.57 2.69 0.28
C LEU A 68 4.05 3.32 -1.02
N ALA A 69 2.76 3.16 -1.25
CA ALA A 69 2.06 3.79 -2.35
C ALA A 69 0.90 4.61 -1.79
N THR A 70 0.90 5.91 -2.04
CA THR A 70 -0.18 6.81 -1.60
C THR A 70 -1.06 7.14 -2.79
N ALA A 71 -2.35 6.84 -2.65
CA ALA A 71 -3.39 7.23 -3.59
C ALA A 71 -4.12 8.47 -3.06
N THR A 72 -4.29 9.48 -3.91
CA THR A 72 -5.08 10.67 -3.61
C THR A 72 -6.39 10.62 -4.38
N CYS A 73 -7.52 10.76 -3.70
CA CYS A 73 -8.81 10.91 -4.36
C CYS A 73 -8.87 12.29 -5.03
N PRO A 74 -9.03 12.39 -6.36
CA PRO A 74 -9.03 13.68 -7.04
C PRO A 74 -10.28 14.53 -6.70
N GLU A 75 -11.35 13.89 -6.24
CA GLU A 75 -12.64 14.53 -5.97
C GLU A 75 -12.71 15.08 -4.54
N SER A 76 -12.27 14.30 -3.55
CA SER A 76 -12.31 14.70 -2.13
C SER A 76 -10.98 15.21 -1.59
N GLY A 77 -9.86 14.88 -2.24
CA GLY A 77 -8.51 15.13 -1.72
C GLY A 77 -8.06 14.15 -0.64
N ASP A 78 -8.90 13.17 -0.27
CA ASP A 78 -8.54 12.15 0.72
C ASP A 78 -7.36 11.32 0.25
N THR A 79 -6.49 10.94 1.18
CA THR A 79 -5.31 10.12 0.88
C THR A 79 -5.41 8.76 1.56
N TYR A 80 -4.98 7.73 0.84
CA TYR A 80 -4.91 6.36 1.32
C TYR A 80 -3.51 5.82 1.07
N THR A 81 -2.86 5.32 2.11
CA THR A 81 -1.51 4.77 2.02
C THR A 81 -1.58 3.26 2.03
N PHE A 82 -0.89 2.65 1.07
CA PHE A 82 -0.85 1.22 0.88
C PHE A 82 0.59 0.73 1.01
N LEU A 83 0.77 -0.41 1.64
CA LEU A 83 2.01 -1.15 1.66
C LEU A 83 1.97 -2.23 0.57
N ALA A 84 2.96 -2.21 -0.31
CA ALA A 84 3.22 -3.29 -1.25
C ALA A 84 4.29 -4.22 -0.63
N ARG A 85 3.90 -5.47 -0.36
CA ARG A 85 4.80 -6.47 0.21
C ARG A 85 5.95 -6.78 -0.75
N PHE A 86 7.11 -7.05 -0.17
CA PHE A 86 8.26 -7.55 -0.92
C PHE A 86 8.42 -9.06 -0.66
N PRO A 87 8.75 -9.86 -1.69
CA PRO A 87 8.83 -9.48 -3.11
C PRO A 87 7.46 -9.16 -3.70
N LEU A 88 7.42 -8.27 -4.70
CA LEU A 88 6.19 -7.83 -5.35
C LEU A 88 5.68 -8.89 -6.32
N TYR A 89 4.63 -9.64 -5.97
CA TYR A 89 3.94 -10.50 -6.93
C TYR A 89 2.71 -9.80 -7.53
N ASP A 90 2.45 -10.02 -8.82
CA ASP A 90 1.38 -9.32 -9.56
C ASP A 90 -0.03 -9.56 -8.97
N GLU A 91 -0.21 -10.67 -8.27
CA GLU A 91 -1.46 -11.09 -7.65
C GLU A 91 -1.56 -10.78 -6.15
N ASP A 92 -0.53 -10.19 -5.53
CA ASP A 92 -0.58 -9.85 -4.12
C ASP A 92 -1.52 -8.67 -3.86
N ALA A 93 -2.26 -8.78 -2.76
CA ALA A 93 -3.01 -7.66 -2.22
C ALA A 93 -2.07 -6.54 -1.77
N PHE A 94 -2.56 -5.31 -1.84
CA PHE A 94 -1.97 -4.20 -1.10
C PHE A 94 -2.50 -4.22 0.33
N GLU A 95 -1.65 -3.89 1.30
CA GLU A 95 -2.10 -3.68 2.67
C GLU A 95 -2.44 -2.22 2.88
N LEU A 96 -3.71 -1.90 3.10
CA LEU A 96 -4.15 -0.55 3.45
C LEU A 96 -3.64 -0.23 4.86
N LEU A 97 -2.88 0.85 4.99
CA LEU A 97 -2.42 1.34 6.28
C LEU A 97 -3.44 2.29 6.88
N GLY A 98 -3.68 2.14 8.18
CA GLY A 98 -4.53 3.04 8.94
C GLY A 98 -4.20 3.01 10.44
N PRO A 99 -4.89 3.81 11.25
CA PRO A 99 -4.59 3.92 12.67
C PRO A 99 -4.95 2.63 13.41
N CYS A 100 -3.96 2.06 14.12
CA CYS A 100 -4.19 0.96 15.07
C CYS A 100 -5.25 1.37 16.11
N PRO A 101 -6.30 0.57 16.37
CA PRO A 101 -7.29 0.89 17.41
C PRO A 101 -6.73 1.03 18.84
N GLU A 102 -5.52 0.51 19.10
CA GLU A 102 -4.88 0.63 20.42
C GLU A 102 -3.88 1.79 20.51
N CYS A 103 -2.97 1.91 19.53
CA CYS A 103 -1.85 2.86 19.61
C CYS A 103 -1.89 3.97 18.56
N ALA A 104 -2.91 3.99 17.69
CA ALA A 104 -3.09 4.92 16.57
C ALA A 104 -1.97 4.95 15.51
N ALA A 105 -0.94 4.11 15.63
CA ALA A 105 0.13 4.01 14.65
C ALA A 105 -0.38 3.50 13.29
N PRO A 106 0.24 3.91 12.16
CA PRO A 106 -0.15 3.49 10.83
C PRO A 106 0.28 2.05 10.53
N VAL A 107 -0.63 1.10 10.69
CA VAL A 107 -0.42 -0.35 10.56
C VAL A 107 -1.37 -0.96 9.51
N PRO A 108 -1.08 -2.16 8.98
CA PRO A 108 -1.94 -2.87 8.03
C PRO A 108 -3.32 -3.19 8.59
N LEU A 109 -4.39 -2.60 8.05
CA LEU A 109 -5.76 -2.82 8.55
C LEU A 109 -6.65 -3.62 7.60
N ALA A 110 -6.30 -3.70 6.32
CA ALA A 110 -7.02 -4.50 5.34
C ALA A 110 -6.14 -4.89 4.16
N GLU A 111 -6.46 -6.03 3.55
CA GLU A 111 -5.95 -6.42 2.24
C GLU A 111 -6.85 -5.85 1.15
N VAL A 112 -6.28 -5.17 0.17
CA VAL A 112 -6.97 -4.53 -0.95
C VAL A 112 -6.39 -5.06 -2.24
N ARG A 113 -7.16 -5.90 -2.94
CA ARG A 113 -6.83 -6.37 -4.28
C ARG A 113 -7.49 -5.47 -5.30
N HIS A 114 -8.74 -5.08 -5.06
CA HIS A 114 -9.58 -4.31 -5.99
C HIS A 114 -10.36 -3.23 -5.22
N LEU A 115 -10.92 -2.25 -5.95
CA LEU A 115 -11.67 -1.13 -5.35
C LEU A 115 -12.81 -1.55 -4.40
N ALA A 116 -13.44 -2.70 -4.63
CA ALA A 116 -14.51 -3.22 -3.77
C ALA A 116 -14.02 -3.59 -2.36
N ASP A 117 -12.77 -4.03 -2.21
CA ASP A 117 -12.18 -4.36 -0.91
C ASP A 117 -11.99 -3.08 -0.09
N LEU A 118 -11.52 -2.01 -0.74
CA LEU A 118 -11.41 -0.69 -0.12
C LEU A 118 -12.81 -0.21 0.33
N GLY A 119 -13.84 -0.34 -0.50
CA GLY A 119 -15.21 0.02 -0.11
C GLY A 119 -15.73 -0.78 1.09
N THR A 120 -15.42 -2.08 1.14
CA THR A 120 -15.77 -2.94 2.28
C THR A 120 -15.07 -2.48 3.56
N HIS A 121 -13.80 -2.06 3.47
CA HIS A 121 -13.07 -1.54 4.61
C HIS A 121 -13.57 -0.15 5.06
N LEU A 122 -13.79 0.78 4.13
CA LEU A 122 -14.20 2.16 4.45
C LEU A 122 -15.58 2.25 5.11
N THR A 123 -16.44 1.24 4.90
CA THR A 123 -17.75 1.16 5.55
C THR A 123 -17.70 0.50 6.93
N ARG A 124 -16.55 -0.04 7.32
CA ARG A 124 -16.32 -0.69 8.62
C ARG A 124 -15.59 0.27 9.56
N THR A 125 -16.05 0.36 10.79
CA THR A 125 -15.27 0.96 11.89
C THR A 125 -14.56 -0.16 12.63
N LEU A 126 -13.21 -0.15 12.60
CA LEU A 126 -12.42 -1.10 13.37
C LEU A 126 -12.43 -0.73 14.85
N THR A 127 -12.64 -1.76 15.66
CA THR A 127 -12.69 -1.68 17.12
C THR A 127 -11.53 -2.44 17.74
N ARG A 128 -11.29 -2.24 19.05
CA ARG A 128 -10.26 -3.00 19.76
C ARG A 128 -10.56 -4.51 19.75
N GLU A 129 -11.82 -4.89 19.82
CA GLU A 129 -12.26 -6.29 19.75
C GLU A 129 -11.96 -6.92 18.39
N ASP A 130 -11.89 -6.13 17.31
CA ASP A 130 -11.49 -6.64 16.00
C ASP A 130 -10.02 -7.09 15.98
N CYS A 131 -9.17 -6.47 16.79
CA CYS A 131 -7.77 -6.85 16.93
C CYS A 131 -7.59 -8.23 17.59
N ASP A 132 -8.61 -8.76 18.28
CA ASP A 132 -8.58 -10.10 18.88
C ASP A 132 -9.22 -11.17 17.98
N ARG A 133 -9.90 -10.77 16.91
CA ARG A 133 -10.60 -11.70 16.01
C ARG A 133 -9.64 -12.28 15.01
N GLN A 134 -9.57 -13.62 14.98
CA GLN A 134 -8.84 -14.35 13.94
C GLN A 134 -9.31 -13.92 12.55
N ASN A 135 -8.35 -13.63 11.67
CA ASN A 135 -8.55 -13.24 10.27
C ASN A 135 -9.33 -11.93 10.05
N ALA A 136 -9.53 -11.11 11.08
CA ALA A 136 -10.17 -9.80 10.91
C ALA A 136 -9.23 -8.73 10.35
N LEU A 137 -7.91 -8.93 10.49
CA LEU A 137 -6.83 -8.05 10.09
C LEU A 137 -5.81 -8.81 9.23
N PRO A 138 -5.00 -8.10 8.41
CA PRO A 138 -3.92 -8.72 7.64
C PRO A 138 -2.93 -9.50 8.53
N PRO A 139 -2.32 -10.58 8.03
CA PRO A 139 -1.35 -11.37 8.79
C PRO A 139 -0.14 -10.59 9.31
N THR A 140 0.17 -9.44 8.71
CA THR A 140 1.28 -8.56 9.07
C THR A 140 0.96 -7.58 10.19
N PHE A 141 -0.32 -7.44 10.58
CA PHE A 141 -0.74 -6.45 11.57
C PHE A 141 -0.06 -6.67 12.93
N ASP A 142 -0.06 -7.89 13.46
CA ASP A 142 0.41 -8.19 14.82
C ASP A 142 1.91 -7.91 14.99
N ASP A 143 2.70 -8.17 13.94
CA ASP A 143 4.17 -8.03 13.95
C ASP A 143 4.64 -6.74 13.28
N ASP A 144 3.74 -5.81 13.00
CA ASP A 144 4.09 -4.58 12.28
C ASP A 144 4.96 -3.67 13.14
N PRO A 145 6.17 -3.28 12.69
CA PRO A 145 7.10 -2.47 13.48
C PRO A 145 6.62 -1.02 13.69
N ALA A 146 5.50 -0.60 13.09
CA ALA A 146 4.91 0.71 13.36
C ALA A 146 4.18 0.76 14.69
N HIS A 147 3.80 -0.36 15.30
CA HIS A 147 3.23 -0.36 16.65
C HIS A 147 4.15 0.35 17.64
N THR A 148 3.57 1.16 18.51
CA THR A 148 4.32 1.81 19.60
C THR A 148 4.76 0.78 20.63
N ASP A 149 5.80 1.09 21.40
CA ASP A 149 6.28 0.32 22.55
C ASP A 149 5.21 0.04 23.63
N THR A 150 4.21 0.92 23.71
CA THR A 150 3.07 0.85 24.63
C THR A 150 1.90 0.05 24.08
N CYS A 151 1.95 -0.36 22.80
CA CYS A 151 0.94 -1.22 22.18
C CYS A 151 1.15 -2.67 22.63
N ARG A 152 0.07 -3.45 22.80
CA ARG A 152 0.21 -4.89 23.08
C ARG A 152 0.87 -5.68 21.93
N PHE A 153 0.78 -5.13 20.72
CA PHE A 153 1.42 -5.61 19.49
C PHE A 153 2.78 -4.93 19.24
N GLY A 154 3.18 -4.03 20.14
CA GLY A 154 4.47 -3.36 20.06
C GLY A 154 5.62 -4.31 20.32
N PRO A 155 6.85 -3.91 19.93
CA PRO A 155 8.03 -4.64 20.32
C PRO A 155 8.13 -4.68 21.86
N CYS A 156 8.22 -5.88 22.42
CA CYS A 156 8.53 -6.05 23.84
C CYS A 156 9.96 -5.52 24.08
N THR A 157 10.06 -4.35 24.70
CA THR A 157 11.34 -3.81 25.20
C THR A 157 11.81 -4.56 26.43
#